data_AF-A0AAJ2J640-F1
#
_entry.id   AF-A0AAJ2J640-F1
#
_cell.length_a   1.000
_cell.length_b   1.000
_cell.length_c   1.000
_cell.angle_alpha   90.00
_cell.angle_beta   90.00
_cell.angle_gamma   90.00
#
_symmetry.space_group_name_H-M   'P 1'
#
loop_
_entity.id
_entity.type
_entity.pdbx_description
1 polymer ?
#
loop_
_entity_poly.entity_id
_entity_poly.type
_entity_poly.pdbx_seq_one_letter_code
_entity_poly.pdbx_strand_id
1 'polypeptide(L)'
;MNYWLMKSEPDEFSIDDLKACPNQTEAWHGIRNYQARNFMRDEMQIGDQVFFYHSSCKVPGIVGIAKVVTNAYPDSTAFDPESKYFDPKSDPTKPRWLRVDIRFVEKFNDIIPLSLIKNLPQLADMYLVSKGSRLSIQPVTAEQWQAVLMLTR
;
A
#
# COMPACT_ATOMS: atom_id res chain seq x y z
N MET A 1 11.79 -6.47 10.49
CA MET A 1 10.73 -6.67 9.49
C MET A 1 9.57 -5.81 9.92
N ASN A 2 9.21 -4.83 9.10
CA ASN A 2 8.11 -3.92 9.34
C ASN A 2 6.86 -4.39 8.58
N TYR A 3 5.71 -3.87 8.99
CA TYR A 3 4.43 -4.16 8.38
C TYR A 3 3.78 -2.88 7.89
N TRP A 4 3.09 -2.98 6.76
CA TRP A 4 2.52 -1.84 6.07
C TRP A 4 1.11 -2.13 5.61
N LEU A 5 0.35 -1.07 5.36
CA LEU A 5 -0.89 -1.13 4.60
C LEU A 5 -0.77 -0.18 3.41
N MET A 6 -1.05 -0.71 2.21
CA MET A 6 -1.02 0.04 0.96
C MET A 6 -2.39 -0.03 0.29
N LYS A 7 -2.94 1.16 -0.03
CA LYS A 7 -4.28 1.30 -0.61
C LYS A 7 -4.22 1.36 -2.13
N SER A 8 -5.11 0.61 -2.77
CA SER A 8 -5.37 0.67 -4.21
C SER A 8 -6.87 0.62 -4.47
N GLU A 9 -7.33 1.29 -5.51
CA GLU A 9 -8.72 1.18 -5.96
C GLU A 9 -8.83 -0.07 -6.83
N PRO A 10 -9.73 -1.03 -6.52
CA PRO A 10 -9.77 -2.31 -7.21
C PRO A 10 -10.16 -2.21 -8.69
N ASP A 11 -10.87 -1.14 -9.08
CA ASP A 11 -11.22 -0.89 -10.47
C ASP A 11 -10.01 -0.35 -11.29
N GLU A 12 -8.98 0.18 -10.61
CA GLU A 12 -7.72 0.59 -11.25
C GLU A 12 -6.65 -0.51 -11.17
N PHE A 13 -6.46 -1.09 -9.98
CA PHE A 13 -5.48 -2.14 -9.73
C PHE A 13 -5.83 -2.96 -8.47
N SER A 14 -6.34 -4.17 -8.68
CA SER A 14 -6.72 -5.11 -7.63
C SER A 14 -5.57 -6.03 -7.20
N ILE A 15 -5.80 -6.84 -6.17
CA ILE A 15 -4.82 -7.86 -5.76
C ILE A 15 -4.74 -9.02 -6.78
N ASP A 16 -5.82 -9.25 -7.53
CA ASP A 16 -5.83 -10.25 -8.60
C ASP A 16 -5.00 -9.77 -9.79
N ASP A 17 -5.00 -8.47 -10.07
CA ASP A 17 -4.12 -7.88 -11.08
C ASP A 17 -2.65 -8.03 -10.68
N LEU A 18 -2.31 -7.71 -9.43
CA LEU A 18 -0.96 -7.95 -8.89
C LEU A 18 -0.55 -9.42 -9.01
N LYS A 19 -1.47 -10.34 -8.72
CA LYS A 19 -1.23 -11.79 -8.84
C LYS A 19 -0.99 -12.22 -10.28
N ALA A 20 -1.61 -11.54 -11.25
CA ALA A 20 -1.51 -11.81 -12.68
C ALA A 20 -0.29 -11.12 -13.35
N CYS A 21 0.30 -10.10 -12.71
CA CYS A 21 1.51 -9.45 -13.23
C CYS A 21 2.68 -10.44 -13.46
N PRO A 22 3.60 -10.16 -14.39
CA PRO A 22 4.83 -10.92 -14.53
C PRO A 22 5.59 -11.02 -13.20
N ASN A 23 6.01 -12.24 -12.82
CA ASN A 23 6.61 -12.53 -11.51
C ASN A 23 5.74 -12.09 -10.31
N GLN A 24 4.43 -11.90 -10.53
CA GLN A 24 3.45 -11.40 -9.58
C GLN A 24 3.90 -10.11 -8.88
N THR A 25 4.65 -9.27 -9.60
CA THR A 25 5.34 -8.08 -9.07
C THR A 25 4.91 -6.86 -9.86
N GLU A 26 4.64 -5.76 -9.18
CA GLU A 26 4.27 -4.48 -9.80
C GLU A 26 4.97 -3.31 -9.11
N ALA A 27 5.26 -2.26 -9.88
CA ALA A 27 5.81 -1.02 -9.36
C ALA A 27 4.69 -0.18 -8.71
N TRP A 28 4.81 0.08 -7.41
CA TRP A 28 3.81 0.83 -6.64
C TRP A 28 3.96 2.35 -6.82
N HIS A 29 3.61 2.81 -8.01
CA HIS A 29 3.76 4.18 -8.48
C HIS A 29 2.60 5.10 -8.07
N GLY A 30 2.68 6.38 -8.45
CA GLY A 30 1.57 7.34 -8.28
C GLY A 30 1.41 7.92 -6.87
N ILE A 31 2.36 7.65 -5.97
CA ILE A 31 2.35 8.24 -4.63
C ILE A 31 2.72 9.72 -4.70
N ARG A 32 1.77 10.60 -4.34
CA ARG A 32 1.92 12.07 -4.35
C ARG A 32 1.70 12.72 -2.97
N ASN A 33 1.84 11.92 -1.91
CA ASN A 33 1.82 12.39 -0.53
C ASN A 33 3.24 12.30 0.06
N TYR A 34 3.74 13.41 0.60
CA TYR A 34 5.12 13.50 1.13
C TYR A 34 5.40 12.53 2.27
N GLN A 35 4.43 12.32 3.18
CA GLN A 35 4.60 11.41 4.30
C GLN A 35 4.60 9.95 3.83
N ALA A 36 3.65 9.58 2.95
CA ALA A 36 3.63 8.24 2.34
C ALA A 36 4.93 7.93 1.57
N ARG A 37 5.46 8.92 0.83
CA ARG A 37 6.77 8.82 0.18
C ARG A 37 7.91 8.61 1.19
N ASN A 38 7.91 9.39 2.27
CA ASN A 38 8.97 9.29 3.29
C ASN A 38 8.96 7.92 3.96
N PHE A 39 7.79 7.34 4.26
CA PHE A 39 7.71 5.97 4.76
C PHE A 39 8.40 4.96 3.84
N MET A 40 8.14 5.04 2.52
CA MET A 40 8.83 4.18 1.56
C MET A 40 10.34 4.41 1.54
N ARG A 41 10.78 5.67 1.60
CA ARG A 41 12.20 6.04 1.48
C ARG A 41 13.02 5.68 2.70
N ASP A 42 12.47 5.96 3.88
CA ASP A 42 13.23 6.00 5.13
C ASP A 42 13.04 4.74 5.97
N GLU A 43 11.89 4.07 5.85
CA GLU A 43 11.47 3.02 6.79
C GLU A 43 11.19 1.67 6.12
N MET A 44 10.63 1.65 4.90
CA MET A 44 10.40 0.39 4.18
C MET A 44 11.71 -0.28 3.76
N GLN A 45 11.77 -1.59 3.97
CA GLN A 45 12.90 -2.43 3.57
C GLN A 45 12.43 -3.61 2.72
N ILE A 46 13.33 -4.16 1.91
CA ILE A 46 13.07 -5.39 1.15
C ILE A 46 12.69 -6.51 2.11
N GLY A 47 11.60 -7.21 1.81
CA GLY A 47 11.05 -8.29 2.61
C GLY A 47 9.96 -7.87 3.60
N ASP A 48 9.77 -6.57 3.84
CA ASP A 48 8.64 -6.08 4.63
C ASP A 48 7.31 -6.51 4.01
N GLN A 49 6.33 -6.82 4.87
CA GLN A 49 5.02 -7.28 4.43
C GLN A 49 4.00 -6.14 4.36
N VAL A 50 3.04 -6.30 3.45
CA VAL A 50 2.07 -5.28 3.10
C VAL A 50 0.68 -5.90 3.10
N PHE A 51 -0.25 -5.33 3.86
CA PHE A 51 -1.67 -5.53 3.63
C PHE A 51 -2.08 -4.78 2.38
N PHE A 52 -2.58 -5.51 1.39
CA PHE A 52 -3.19 -4.92 0.20
C PHE A 52 -4.62 -4.53 0.55
N TYR A 53 -4.91 -3.22 0.50
CA TYR A 53 -6.20 -2.67 0.89
C TYR A 53 -6.94 -2.13 -0.32
N HIS A 54 -8.17 -2.61 -0.53
CA HIS A 54 -9.08 -2.04 -1.53
C HIS A 54 -9.79 -0.81 -0.98
N SER A 55 -9.53 0.34 -1.59
CA SER A 55 -10.18 1.62 -1.28
C SER A 55 -11.20 2.03 -2.34
N SER A 56 -11.99 3.06 -2.05
CA SER A 56 -12.91 3.72 -3.00
C SER A 56 -13.89 2.78 -3.72
N CYS A 57 -14.25 1.66 -3.12
CA CYS A 57 -15.13 0.65 -3.70
C CYS A 57 -16.31 0.32 -2.77
N LYS A 58 -17.24 -0.51 -3.25
CA LYS A 58 -18.46 -0.89 -2.52
C LYS A 58 -18.18 -1.54 -1.16
N VAL A 59 -17.13 -2.36 -1.06
CA VAL A 59 -16.72 -3.03 0.18
C VAL A 59 -15.23 -2.77 0.40
N PRO A 60 -14.86 -1.64 1.03
CA PRO A 60 -13.47 -1.33 1.26
C PRO A 60 -12.92 -2.19 2.41
N GLY A 61 -11.69 -2.69 2.26
CA GLY A 61 -11.12 -3.63 3.22
C GLY A 61 -9.76 -4.18 2.83
N ILE A 62 -9.18 -4.97 3.72
CA ILE A 62 -7.95 -5.71 3.47
C ILE A 62 -8.31 -6.99 2.72
N VAL A 63 -7.61 -7.28 1.62
CA VAL A 63 -7.95 -8.38 0.71
C VAL A 63 -6.82 -9.43 0.57
N GLY A 64 -5.66 -9.16 1.15
CA GLY A 64 -4.54 -10.08 1.15
C GLY A 64 -3.23 -9.41 1.50
N ILE A 65 -2.14 -10.09 1.16
CA ILE A 65 -0.77 -9.76 1.53
C ILE A 65 0.10 -9.68 0.27
N ALA A 66 0.96 -8.68 0.28
CA ALA A 66 2.11 -8.55 -0.61
C ALA A 66 3.39 -8.35 0.22
N LYS A 67 4.53 -8.26 -0.46
CA LYS A 67 5.81 -7.92 0.17
C LYS A 67 6.62 -6.95 -0.68
N VAL A 68 7.39 -6.09 -0.03
CA VAL A 68 8.32 -5.17 -0.70
C VAL A 68 9.49 -5.97 -1.27
N VAL A 69 9.84 -5.74 -2.54
CA VAL A 69 10.94 -6.45 -3.23
C VAL A 69 12.04 -5.55 -3.76
N THR A 70 11.91 -4.23 -3.64
CA THR A 70 12.98 -3.26 -3.93
C THR A 70 13.08 -2.21 -2.82
N ASN A 71 14.23 -1.56 -2.71
CA ASN A 71 14.31 -0.29 -1.99
C ASN A 71 13.53 0.79 -2.75
N ALA A 72 13.24 1.92 -2.11
CA ALA A 72 12.61 3.05 -2.78
C ALA A 72 13.50 3.61 -3.89
N TYR A 73 12.90 3.89 -5.05
CA TYR A 73 13.59 4.41 -6.23
C TYR A 73 12.68 5.41 -6.98
N PRO A 74 13.22 6.21 -7.91
CA PRO A 74 12.45 7.26 -8.60
C PRO A 74 11.19 6.74 -9.29
N ASP A 75 10.07 7.42 -9.06
CA ASP A 75 8.82 7.12 -9.76
C ASP A 75 8.83 7.76 -11.16
N SER A 76 9.08 6.94 -12.19
CA SER A 76 9.17 7.40 -13.58
C SER A 76 7.89 8.08 -14.07
N THR A 77 6.73 7.75 -13.50
CA THR A 77 5.44 8.35 -13.87
C THR A 77 5.32 9.83 -13.50
N ALA A 78 6.23 10.35 -12.66
CA ALA A 78 6.32 11.76 -12.35
C ALA A 78 6.95 12.60 -13.47
N PHE A 79 7.69 11.98 -14.38
CA PHE A 79 8.41 12.68 -15.47
C PHE A 79 7.72 12.59 -16.83
N ASP A 80 6.71 11.73 -16.94
CA ASP A 80 5.96 11.51 -18.18
C ASP A 80 4.76 12.48 -18.27
N PRO A 81 4.71 13.40 -19.24
CA PRO A 81 3.61 14.35 -19.40
C PRO A 81 2.24 13.71 -19.65
N GLU A 82 2.19 12.49 -20.19
CA GLU A 82 0.95 11.77 -20.48
C GLU A 82 0.43 10.99 -19.25
N SER A 83 1.25 10.85 -18.21
CA SER A 83 0.87 10.17 -16.98
C SER A 83 -0.09 11.00 -16.15
N LYS A 84 -1.14 10.34 -15.60
CA LYS A 84 -2.04 10.95 -14.59
C LYS A 84 -1.32 11.46 -13.34
N TYR A 85 -0.08 11.01 -13.12
CA TYR A 85 0.75 11.38 -11.98
C TYR A 85 1.93 12.29 -12.35
N PHE A 86 1.93 12.88 -13.55
CA PHE A 86 2.95 13.84 -13.96
C PHE A 86 3.11 14.97 -12.92
N ASP A 87 4.36 15.29 -12.58
CA ASP A 87 4.69 16.47 -11.79
C ASP A 87 5.74 17.29 -12.55
N PRO A 88 5.36 18.41 -13.21
CA PRO A 88 6.30 19.21 -14.00
C PRO A 88 7.40 19.84 -13.15
N LYS A 89 7.31 19.77 -11.82
CA LYS A 89 8.32 20.28 -10.90
C LYS A 89 9.28 19.18 -10.41
N SER A 90 9.01 17.91 -10.71
CA SER A 90 9.89 16.80 -10.34
C SER A 90 11.10 16.75 -11.26
N ASP A 91 12.28 16.86 -10.66
CA ASP A 91 13.56 16.87 -11.39
C ASP A 91 14.09 15.42 -11.49
N PRO A 92 14.42 14.90 -12.69
CA PRO A 92 15.01 13.56 -12.84
C PRO A 92 16.33 13.35 -12.08
N THR A 93 17.11 14.41 -11.86
CA THR A 93 18.36 14.37 -11.09
C THR A 93 18.13 14.42 -9.58
N LYS A 94 16.99 14.96 -9.15
CA LYS A 94 16.54 14.98 -7.74
C LYS A 94 15.04 14.66 -7.63
N PRO A 95 14.65 13.40 -7.85
CA PRO A 95 13.25 13.01 -7.96
C PRO A 95 12.45 13.35 -6.70
N ARG A 96 11.32 14.03 -6.86
CA ARG A 96 10.42 14.34 -5.73
C ARG A 96 9.68 13.12 -5.26
N TRP A 97 9.33 12.24 -6.20
CA TRP A 97 8.45 11.09 -5.99
C TRP A 97 9.24 9.81 -6.17
N LEU A 98 8.97 8.89 -5.25
CA LEU A 98 9.60 7.59 -5.17
C LEU A 98 8.52 6.53 -5.17
N ARG A 99 8.89 5.33 -5.56
CA ARG A 99 8.09 4.12 -5.51
C ARG A 99 8.93 2.95 -5.03
N VAL A 100 8.25 1.87 -4.67
CA VAL A 100 8.84 0.55 -4.43
C VAL A 100 8.13 -0.45 -5.32
N ASP A 101 8.74 -1.60 -5.57
CA ASP A 101 8.04 -2.73 -6.16
C ASP A 101 7.50 -3.63 -5.04
N ILE A 102 6.27 -4.10 -5.22
CA ILE A 102 5.68 -5.11 -4.35
C ILE A 102 5.41 -6.38 -5.12
N ARG A 103 5.49 -7.52 -4.43
CA ARG A 103 5.17 -8.83 -4.97
C ARG A 103 4.02 -9.46 -4.20
N PHE A 104 3.08 -10.06 -4.92
CA PHE A 104 2.01 -10.87 -4.36
C PHE A 104 2.56 -11.93 -3.39
N VAL A 105 1.85 -12.16 -2.28
CA VAL A 105 2.13 -13.25 -1.34
C VAL A 105 0.89 -14.13 -1.21
N GLU A 106 -0.24 -13.54 -0.84
CA GLU A 106 -1.46 -14.29 -0.57
C GLU A 106 -2.69 -13.40 -0.82
N LYS A 107 -3.78 -14.02 -1.28
CA LYS A 107 -5.12 -13.41 -1.29
C LYS A 107 -5.96 -14.10 -0.23
N PHE A 108 -6.65 -13.33 0.59
CA PHE A 108 -7.56 -13.89 1.60
C PHE A 108 -8.82 -14.43 0.93
N ASN A 109 -9.42 -15.46 1.54
CA ASN A 109 -10.68 -16.03 1.06
C ASN A 109 -11.82 -15.01 1.14
N ASP A 110 -11.86 -14.27 2.26
CA ASP A 110 -12.83 -13.21 2.52
C ASP A 110 -12.13 -11.87 2.70
N ILE A 111 -12.82 -10.80 2.28
CA ILE A 111 -12.39 -9.42 2.53
C ILE A 111 -12.55 -9.14 4.03
N ILE A 112 -11.55 -8.53 4.65
CA ILE A 112 -11.67 -7.97 6.02
C ILE A 112 -12.17 -6.53 5.88
N PRO A 113 -13.48 -6.26 6.07
CA PRO A 113 -14.03 -4.96 5.73
C PRO A 113 -13.61 -3.89 6.73
N LEU A 114 -13.50 -2.65 6.28
CA LEU A 114 -13.20 -1.49 7.13
C LEU A 114 -14.18 -1.36 8.30
N SER A 115 -15.45 -1.74 8.11
CA SER A 115 -16.45 -1.76 9.17
C SER A 115 -16.08 -2.71 10.31
N LEU A 116 -15.53 -3.89 10.01
CA LEU A 116 -15.04 -4.82 11.02
C LEU A 116 -13.81 -4.22 11.72
N ILE A 117 -12.84 -3.72 10.95
CA ILE A 117 -11.59 -3.15 11.49
C ILE A 117 -11.88 -2.01 12.48
N LYS A 118 -12.82 -1.12 12.16
CA LYS A 118 -13.21 0.01 13.03
C LYS A 118 -13.81 -0.41 14.37
N ASN A 119 -14.37 -1.61 14.47
CA ASN A 119 -15.02 -2.09 15.69
C ASN A 119 -14.10 -2.94 16.58
N LEU A 120 -12.86 -3.19 16.15
CA LEU A 120 -11.91 -4.00 16.90
C LEU A 120 -11.01 -3.10 17.78
N PRO A 121 -11.07 -3.23 19.12
CA PRO A 121 -10.27 -2.39 20.02
C PRO A 121 -8.76 -2.49 19.75
N GLN A 122 -8.26 -3.65 19.34
CA GLN A 122 -6.85 -3.88 19.02
C GLN A 122 -6.39 -3.08 17.79
N LEU A 123 -7.32 -2.62 16.96
CA LEU A 123 -7.05 -1.88 15.72
C LEU A 123 -7.48 -0.40 15.83
N ALA A 124 -7.93 0.06 17.00
CA ALA A 124 -8.45 1.41 17.20
C ALA A 124 -7.42 2.51 16.91
N ASP A 125 -6.14 2.21 17.11
CA ASP A 125 -5.03 3.14 16.89
C ASP A 125 -4.36 2.97 15.51
N MET A 126 -4.93 2.17 14.60
CA MET A 126 -4.41 2.10 13.24
C MET A 126 -4.56 3.44 12.52
N TYR A 127 -3.54 3.83 11.75
CA TYR A 127 -3.61 4.96 10.80
C TYR A 127 -4.79 4.86 9.82
N LEU A 128 -5.29 3.65 9.56
CA LEU A 128 -6.43 3.39 8.69
C LEU A 128 -7.73 3.98 9.24
N VAL A 129 -7.91 3.96 10.57
CA VAL A 129 -9.15 4.37 11.24
C VAL A 129 -9.04 5.74 11.92
N SER A 130 -7.84 6.31 11.98
CA SER A 130 -7.64 7.66 12.50
C SER A 130 -8.46 8.69 11.72
N LYS A 131 -9.21 9.54 12.45
CA LYS A 131 -10.07 10.57 11.85
C LYS A 131 -9.25 11.49 10.93
N GLY A 132 -9.71 11.67 9.70
CA GLY A 132 -9.09 12.57 8.72
C GLY A 132 -7.83 12.02 8.01
N SER A 133 -7.41 10.79 8.33
CA SER A 133 -6.25 10.17 7.66
C SER A 133 -6.51 9.97 6.17
N ARG A 134 -5.67 10.58 5.33
CA ARG A 134 -5.65 10.41 3.86
C ARG A 134 -4.40 9.70 3.36
N LEU A 135 -3.67 9.04 4.25
CA LEU A 135 -2.45 8.31 3.88
C LEU A 135 -2.81 7.03 3.13
N SER A 136 -2.20 6.84 1.96
CA SER A 136 -2.32 5.64 1.12
C SER A 136 -1.32 4.55 1.50
N ILE A 137 -0.21 4.94 2.15
CA ILE A 137 0.80 4.05 2.71
C ILE A 137 0.88 4.34 4.20
N GLN A 138 0.73 3.30 5.02
CA GLN A 138 0.57 3.43 6.45
C GLN A 138 1.42 2.38 7.16
N PRO A 139 2.16 2.73 8.22
CA PRO A 139 2.80 1.74 9.07
C PRO A 139 1.74 0.95 9.84
N VAL A 140 2.03 -0.32 10.08
CA VAL A 140 1.21 -1.25 10.87
C VAL A 140 2.09 -1.85 11.95
N THR A 141 1.64 -1.84 13.20
CA THR A 141 2.43 -2.48 14.27
C THR A 141 2.33 -4.00 14.18
N ALA A 142 3.25 -4.72 14.82
CA ALA A 142 3.19 -6.19 14.84
C ALA A 142 1.89 -6.70 15.48
N GLU A 143 1.41 -6.03 16.52
CA GLU A 143 0.16 -6.38 17.22
C GLU A 143 -1.05 -6.18 16.31
N GLN A 144 -1.10 -5.07 15.56
CA GLN A 144 -2.16 -4.80 14.59
C GLN A 144 -2.12 -5.81 13.44
N TRP A 145 -0.92 -6.14 12.94
CA TRP A 145 -0.73 -7.16 11.92
C TRP A 145 -1.30 -8.51 12.36
N GLN A 146 -0.91 -8.98 13.54
CA GLN A 146 -1.41 -10.26 14.08
C GLN A 146 -2.92 -10.24 14.32
N ALA A 147 -3.47 -9.13 14.85
CA ALA A 147 -4.89 -8.99 15.06
C ALA A 147 -5.70 -9.11 13.76
N VAL A 148 -5.21 -8.54 12.65
CA VAL A 148 -5.81 -8.71 11.33
C VAL A 148 -5.69 -10.15 10.82
N LEU A 149 -4.53 -10.80 10.96
CA LEU A 149 -4.34 -12.19 10.54
C LEU A 149 -5.23 -13.19 11.30
N MET A 150 -5.61 -12.88 12.54
CA MET A 150 -6.54 -13.72 13.29
C MET A 150 -7.97 -13.72 12.71
N LEU A 151 -8.30 -12.75 11.86
CA LEU A 151 -9.59 -12.64 11.18
C LEU A 151 -9.65 -13.42 9.85
N THR A 152 -8.50 -13.92 9.36
CA THR A 152 -8.42 -14.65 8.09
C THR A 152 -8.45 -16.16 8.26
N ARG A 153 -8.58 -16.64 9.50
CA ARG A 153 -8.60 -18.06 9.86
C ARG A 153 -10.01 -18.62 9.80
#